data_AF-A0A9X2JMU4-F1
#
_entry.id   AF-A0A9X2JMU4-F1
#
_cell.length_a   1.000
_cell.length_b   1.000
_cell.length_c   1.000
_cell.angle_alpha   90.00
_cell.angle_beta   90.00
_cell.angle_gamma   90.00
#
_symmetry.space_group_name_H-M   'P 1'
#
loop_
_entity.id
_entity.type
_entity.pdbx_description
1 polymer ?
#
loop_
_entity_poly.entity_id
_entity_poly.type
_entity_poly.pdbx_seq_one_letter_code
_entity_poly.pdbx_strand_id
1 'polypeptide(L)'
;MTTSNSLEDLAFHAIRSGRAFARLWHDAGIEAHRVTRPSWTITLNQLEAGRLLKGVDLDGVTAMGEALRRVLNTERAGYGDRAMQEDTRYDDLLWEPRLDELRRVAEAYKHFCDCHERYADRLTAEREAARAF
;
A
#
# COMPACT_ATOMS: atom_id res chain seq x y z
N MET A 1 -7.19 -8.55 -27.52
CA MET A 1 -7.15 -7.07 -27.45
C MET A 1 -6.65 -6.70 -26.07
N THR A 2 -5.41 -6.26 -25.93
CA THR A 2 -4.91 -5.65 -24.70
C THR A 2 -5.47 -4.24 -24.64
N THR A 3 -6.59 -4.05 -23.95
CA THR A 3 -7.06 -2.72 -23.55
C THR A 3 -5.98 -2.13 -22.66
N SER A 4 -5.15 -1.25 -23.23
CA SER A 4 -4.28 -0.40 -22.43
C SER A 4 -5.17 0.43 -21.51
N ASN A 5 -5.12 0.17 -20.20
CA ASN A 5 -5.92 0.92 -19.23
C ASN A 5 -5.65 2.42 -19.41
N SER A 6 -6.70 3.23 -19.44
CA SER A 6 -6.55 4.68 -19.53
C SER A 6 -5.83 5.21 -18.28
N LEU A 7 -5.25 6.41 -18.37
CA LEU A 7 -4.66 7.06 -17.20
C LEU A 7 -5.71 7.27 -16.10
N GLU A 8 -6.97 7.52 -16.48
CA GLU A 8 -8.09 7.67 -15.56
C GLU A 8 -8.42 6.37 -14.83
N ASP A 9 -8.41 5.22 -15.53
CA ASP A 9 -8.61 3.90 -14.90
C ASP A 9 -7.50 3.59 -13.90
N LEU A 10 -6.24 3.87 -14.27
CA LEU A 10 -5.10 3.65 -13.37
C LEU A 10 -5.17 4.56 -12.15
N ALA A 11 -5.53 5.84 -12.33
CA ALA A 11 -5.77 6.76 -11.23
C ALA A 11 -6.89 6.26 -10.30
N PHE A 12 -7.99 5.78 -10.86
CA PHE A 12 -9.09 5.19 -10.11
C PHE A 12 -8.63 3.99 -9.27
N HIS A 13 -7.85 3.07 -9.86
CA HIS A 13 -7.32 1.91 -9.15
C HIS A 13 -6.35 2.29 -8.03
N ALA A 14 -5.45 3.27 -8.26
CA ALA A 14 -4.55 3.78 -7.23
C ALA A 14 -5.33 4.44 -6.06
N ILE A 15 -6.35 5.24 -6.35
CA ILE A 15 -7.22 5.86 -5.34
C ILE A 15 -7.98 4.81 -4.54
N ARG A 16 -8.60 3.86 -5.24
CA ARG A 16 -9.41 2.80 -4.60
C ARG A 16 -8.56 1.91 -3.70
N SER A 17 -7.40 1.48 -4.18
CA SER A 17 -6.47 0.64 -3.40
C SER A 17 -5.88 1.41 -2.20
N GLY A 18 -5.56 2.69 -2.37
CA GLY A 18 -5.09 3.55 -1.28
C GLY A 18 -6.11 3.69 -0.14
N ARG A 19 -7.39 3.91 -0.48
CA ARG A 19 -8.48 3.93 0.51
C ARG A 19 -8.66 2.58 1.22
N ALA A 20 -8.53 1.47 0.48
CA ALA A 20 -8.64 0.14 1.07
C ALA A 20 -7.50 -0.13 2.05
N PHE A 21 -6.27 0.24 1.67
CA PHE A 21 -5.10 0.15 2.56
C PHE A 21 -5.27 0.98 3.82
N ALA A 22 -5.68 2.25 3.71
CA ALA A 22 -5.88 3.12 4.88
C ALA A 22 -6.93 2.58 5.86
N ARG A 23 -8.05 2.05 5.35
CA ARG A 23 -9.09 1.42 6.19
C ARG A 23 -8.55 0.22 6.95
N LEU A 24 -7.90 -0.71 6.23
CA LEU A 24 -7.34 -1.91 6.87
C LEU A 24 -6.25 -1.57 7.88
N TRP A 25 -5.45 -0.53 7.62
CA TRP A 25 -4.47 -0.02 8.56
C TRP A 25 -5.11 0.46 9.87
N HIS A 26 -6.20 1.23 9.77
CA HIS A 26 -6.95 1.71 10.93
C HIS A 26 -7.64 0.57 11.68
N ASP A 27 -8.31 -0.33 10.97
CA ASP A 27 -9.00 -1.49 11.55
C ASP A 27 -8.02 -2.38 12.34
N ALA A 28 -6.81 -2.58 11.82
CA ALA A 28 -5.76 -3.36 12.47
C ALA A 28 -5.10 -2.66 13.68
N GLY A 29 -5.45 -1.42 14.00
CA GLY A 29 -4.95 -0.73 15.20
C GLY A 29 -3.42 -0.63 15.28
N ILE A 30 -2.73 -0.59 14.13
CA ILE A 30 -1.26 -0.54 14.06
C ILE A 30 -0.72 0.73 14.76
N GLU A 31 -1.49 1.82 14.74
CA GLU A 31 -1.16 3.10 15.38
C GLU A 31 -1.08 3.05 16.91
N ALA A 32 -1.71 2.06 17.56
CA ALA A 32 -1.70 1.91 19.02
C ALA A 32 -0.38 1.32 19.55
N HIS A 33 0.43 0.70 18.69
CA HIS A 33 1.66 0.02 19.08
C HIS A 33 2.89 0.92 18.87
N ARG A 34 3.00 1.92 19.76
CA ARG A 34 4.21 2.64 20.20
C ARG A 34 4.88 3.68 19.32
N VAL A 35 4.51 3.94 18.07
CA VAL A 35 5.03 5.12 17.34
C VAL A 35 4.00 5.65 16.32
N THR A 36 3.03 6.44 16.76
CA THR A 36 2.22 7.23 15.83
C THR A 36 3.07 8.38 15.32
N ARG A 37 3.68 8.23 14.14
CA ARG A 37 4.39 9.34 13.50
C ARG A 37 3.36 10.31 12.93
N PRO A 38 3.42 11.62 13.21
CA PRO A 38 2.50 12.61 12.62
C PRO A 38 2.42 12.53 11.09
N SER A 39 3.51 12.12 10.44
CA SER A 39 3.58 11.88 9.00
C SER A 39 2.65 10.76 8.53
N TRP A 40 2.40 9.73 9.33
CA TRP A 40 1.51 8.61 8.95
C TRP A 40 0.04 9.04 8.93
N THR A 41 -0.40 9.81 9.93
CA THR A 41 -1.76 10.36 9.96
C THR A 41 -2.01 11.24 8.74
N ILE A 42 -1.02 12.03 8.30
CA ILE A 42 -1.14 12.84 7.09
C ILE A 42 -1.28 11.93 5.85
N THR A 43 -0.42 10.93 5.69
CA THR A 43 -0.49 9.97 4.57
C THR A 43 -1.82 9.24 4.54
N LEU A 44 -2.30 8.73 5.67
CA LEU A 44 -3.60 8.04 5.79
C LEU A 44 -4.76 8.95 5.41
N ASN A 45 -4.79 10.18 5.94
CA ASN A 45 -5.82 11.16 5.59
C ASN A 45 -5.83 11.49 4.08
N GLN A 46 -4.67 11.55 3.44
CA GLN A 46 -4.58 11.76 1.99
C GLN A 46 -5.13 10.55 1.21
N LEU A 47 -4.76 9.34 1.62
CA LEU A 47 -5.24 8.10 1.02
C LEU A 47 -6.76 7.97 1.15
N GLU A 48 -7.32 8.26 2.33
CA GLU A 48 -8.76 8.25 2.59
C GLU A 48 -9.50 9.30 1.75
N ALA A 49 -8.96 10.51 1.68
CA ALA A 49 -9.49 11.57 0.82
C ALA A 49 -9.45 11.20 -0.67
N GLY A 50 -8.69 10.17 -1.06
CA GLY A 50 -8.51 9.75 -2.45
C GLY A 50 -7.59 10.69 -3.22
N ARG A 51 -6.62 11.29 -2.53
CA ARG A 51 -5.57 12.09 -3.17
C ARG A 51 -4.51 11.15 -3.72
N LEU A 52 -4.12 11.38 -4.98
CA LEU A 52 -2.96 10.72 -5.56
C LEU A 52 -1.70 11.26 -4.87
N LEU A 53 -0.91 10.36 -4.30
CA LEU A 53 0.32 10.69 -3.58
C LEU A 53 1.43 11.12 -4.55
N LYS A 54 2.27 12.07 -4.11
CA LYS A 54 3.44 12.54 -4.87
C LYS A 54 4.69 12.51 -4.00
N GLY A 55 5.82 12.09 -4.55
CA GLY A 55 7.17 12.26 -3.96
C GLY A 55 7.24 12.02 -2.45
N VAL A 56 7.25 13.11 -1.66
CA VAL A 56 7.32 13.11 -0.18
C VAL A 56 6.22 12.26 0.48
N ASP A 57 5.04 12.18 -0.13
CA ASP A 57 3.94 11.35 0.42
C ASP A 57 4.24 9.84 0.32
N LEU A 58 5.08 9.42 -0.63
CA LEU A 58 5.51 8.02 -0.80
C LEU A 58 6.54 7.59 0.25
N ASP A 59 7.31 8.52 0.81
CA ASP A 59 8.20 8.23 1.94
C ASP A 59 7.39 7.80 3.17
N GLY A 60 6.23 8.42 3.37
CA GLY A 60 5.28 8.05 4.41
C GLY A 60 4.76 6.62 4.24
N VAL A 61 4.33 6.27 3.02
CA VAL A 61 3.88 4.92 2.65
C VAL A 61 4.98 3.89 2.83
N THR A 62 6.21 4.20 2.40
CA THR A 62 7.37 3.31 2.55
C THR A 62 7.68 3.05 4.03
N ALA A 63 7.66 4.10 4.85
CA ALA A 63 7.84 3.96 6.29
C ALA A 63 6.74 3.13 6.96
N MET A 64 5.50 3.20 6.46
CA MET A 64 4.39 2.36 6.91
C MET A 64 4.60 0.90 6.54
N GLY A 65 5.08 0.61 5.32
CA GLY A 65 5.47 -0.76 4.90
C GLY A 65 6.54 -1.37 5.82
N GLU A 66 7.59 -0.61 6.13
CA GLU A 66 8.63 -1.05 7.07
C GLU A 66 8.09 -1.27 8.50
N ALA A 67 7.16 -0.44 8.96
CA ALA A 67 6.52 -0.66 10.25
C ALA A 67 5.69 -1.96 10.25
N LEU A 68 4.93 -2.20 9.19
CA LEU A 68 4.13 -3.40 9.02
C LEU A 68 5.00 -4.66 8.98
N ARG A 69 6.13 -4.63 8.27
CA ARG A 69 7.13 -5.71 8.24
C ARG A 69 7.62 -6.06 9.66
N ARG A 70 7.96 -5.05 10.46
CA ARG A 70 8.42 -5.25 11.84
C ARG A 70 7.34 -5.82 12.75
N VAL A 71 6.10 -5.34 12.63
CA VAL A 71 4.98 -5.83 13.44
C VAL A 71 4.69 -7.29 13.09
N LEU A 72 4.62 -7.64 11.81
CA LEU A 72 4.47 -9.03 11.36
C LEU A 72 5.59 -9.94 11.88
N ASN A 73 6.84 -9.47 11.84
CA ASN A 73 7.98 -10.22 12.40
C ASN A 73 7.95 -10.34 13.93
N THR A 74 7.25 -9.44 14.63
CA THR A 74 7.04 -9.54 16.07
C THR A 74 6.02 -10.63 16.40
N GLU A 75 4.96 -10.75 15.60
CA GLU A 75 3.95 -11.81 15.74
C GLU A 75 4.51 -13.18 15.34
N ARG A 76 5.26 -13.25 14.23
CA ARG A 76 5.92 -14.46 13.76
C ARG A 76 7.25 -14.14 13.08
N ALA A 77 8.35 -14.59 13.68
CA ALA A 77 9.70 -14.30 13.19
C ALA A 77 9.88 -14.69 11.72
N GLY A 78 10.41 -13.77 10.91
CA GLY A 78 10.67 -13.93 9.48
C GLY A 78 9.43 -13.83 8.59
N TYR A 79 8.22 -13.81 9.16
CA TYR A 79 6.99 -13.77 8.37
C TYR A 79 6.77 -12.42 7.70
N GLY A 80 7.09 -11.32 8.38
CA GLY A 80 6.99 -9.98 7.79
C GLY A 80 7.89 -9.81 6.58
N ASP A 81 9.10 -10.37 6.61
CA ASP A 81 10.00 -10.33 5.45
C ASP A 81 9.42 -11.10 4.26
N ARG A 82 8.86 -12.29 4.51
CA ARG A 82 8.17 -13.09 3.49
C ARG A 82 6.93 -12.38 2.94
N ALA A 83 6.08 -11.84 3.82
CA ALA A 83 4.84 -11.18 3.44
C ALA A 83 5.06 -9.93 2.58
N MET A 84 6.21 -9.27 2.70
CA MET A 84 6.57 -8.12 1.85
C MET A 84 7.09 -8.54 0.46
N GLN A 85 7.56 -9.78 0.29
CA GLN A 85 8.18 -10.27 -0.94
C GLN A 85 7.26 -11.19 -1.75
N GLU A 86 6.45 -11.99 -1.07
CA GLU A 86 5.62 -13.03 -1.67
C GLU A 86 4.14 -12.69 -1.55
N ASP A 87 3.31 -13.27 -2.43
CA ASP A 87 1.86 -13.26 -2.25
C ASP A 87 1.46 -14.24 -1.14
N THR A 88 0.98 -13.69 -0.03
CA THR A 88 0.53 -14.46 1.14
C THR A 88 -1.00 -14.51 1.24
N ARG A 89 -1.74 -14.15 0.18
CA ARG A 89 -3.21 -14.08 0.21
C ARG A 89 -3.90 -15.37 0.65
N TYR A 90 -3.27 -16.50 0.38
CA TYR A 90 -3.80 -17.86 0.59
C TYR A 90 -3.16 -18.61 1.76
N ASP A 91 -2.35 -17.94 2.58
CA ASP A 91 -1.81 -18.57 3.78
C ASP A 91 -2.94 -18.99 4.74
N ASP A 92 -2.83 -20.20 5.29
CA ASP A 92 -3.73 -20.67 6.34
C ASP A 92 -3.26 -20.15 7.71
N LEU A 93 -3.97 -19.14 8.21
CA LEU A 93 -3.73 -18.49 9.50
C LEU A 93 -4.95 -18.57 10.41
N LEU A 94 -5.79 -19.59 10.26
CA LEU A 94 -7.02 -19.78 11.04
C LEU A 94 -6.82 -19.68 12.56
N TRP A 95 -5.64 -20.07 13.05
CA TRP A 95 -5.28 -20.08 14.47
C TRP A 95 -4.46 -18.85 14.91
N GLU A 96 -4.11 -17.97 13.99
CA GLU A 96 -3.28 -16.77 14.23
C GLU A 96 -4.05 -15.52 13.76
N PRO A 97 -5.19 -15.16 14.38
CA PRO A 97 -6.10 -14.13 13.86
C PRO A 97 -5.46 -12.76 13.75
N ARG A 98 -4.55 -12.42 14.68
CA ARG A 98 -3.78 -11.17 14.62
C ARG A 98 -2.82 -11.16 13.45
N LEU A 99 -2.14 -12.28 13.19
CA LEU A 99 -1.24 -12.40 12.05
C LEU A 99 -2.01 -12.34 10.73
N ASP A 100 -3.19 -12.96 10.67
CA ASP A 100 -4.06 -12.89 9.49
C ASP A 100 -4.55 -11.47 9.19
N GLU A 101 -4.92 -10.73 10.23
CA GLU A 101 -5.30 -9.32 10.09
C GLU A 101 -4.15 -8.48 9.53
N LEU A 102 -2.97 -8.55 10.13
CA LEU A 102 -1.79 -7.80 9.67
C LEU A 102 -1.34 -8.23 8.27
N ARG A 103 -1.46 -9.51 7.93
CA ARG A 103 -1.21 -10.04 6.58
C ARG A 103 -2.13 -9.38 5.56
N ARG A 104 -3.43 -9.25 5.86
CA ARG A 104 -4.38 -8.54 4.97
C ARG A 104 -3.99 -7.08 4.77
N VAL A 105 -3.49 -6.41 5.81
CA VAL A 105 -2.94 -5.04 5.67
C VAL A 105 -1.73 -5.05 4.71
N ALA A 106 -0.85 -6.06 4.80
CA ALA A 106 0.35 -6.14 3.95
C ALA A 106 -0.01 -6.41 2.49
N GLU A 107 -0.99 -7.26 2.22
CA GLU A 107 -1.51 -7.47 0.88
C GLU A 107 -2.17 -6.20 0.30
N ALA A 108 -2.91 -5.46 1.12
CA ALA A 108 -3.50 -4.19 0.69
C ALA A 108 -2.43 -3.12 0.41
N TYR A 109 -1.38 -3.06 1.24
CA TYR A 109 -0.22 -2.20 1.04
C TYR A 109 0.47 -2.50 -0.30
N LYS A 110 0.82 -3.76 -0.57
CA LYS A 110 1.46 -4.17 -1.83
C LYS A 110 0.58 -3.86 -3.03
N HIS A 111 -0.72 -4.14 -2.94
CA HIS A 111 -1.65 -3.86 -4.02
C HIS A 111 -1.75 -2.34 -4.31
N PHE A 112 -1.76 -1.51 -3.26
CA PHE A 112 -1.70 -0.06 -3.44
C PHE A 112 -0.42 0.39 -4.13
N CYS A 113 0.75 -0.10 -3.70
CA CYS A 113 2.03 0.22 -4.33
C CYS A 113 2.05 -0.14 -5.81
N ASP A 114 1.64 -1.36 -6.19
CA ASP A 114 1.56 -1.78 -7.59
C ASP A 114 0.60 -0.90 -8.42
N CYS A 115 -0.57 -0.55 -7.87
CA CYS A 115 -1.52 0.31 -8.57
C CYS A 115 -0.99 1.74 -8.75
N HIS A 116 -0.31 2.29 -7.73
CA HIS A 116 0.29 3.63 -7.78
C HIS A 116 1.46 3.68 -8.76
N GLU A 117 2.33 2.67 -8.75
CA GLU A 117 3.47 2.55 -9.68
C GLU A 117 3.00 2.50 -11.13
N ARG A 118 2.01 1.65 -11.46
CA ARG A 118 1.43 1.60 -12.81
C ARG A 118 0.86 2.94 -13.26
N TYR A 119 0.21 3.68 -12.36
CA TYR A 119 -0.27 5.03 -12.66
C TYR A 119 0.89 6.00 -12.93
N ALA A 120 1.93 5.99 -12.08
CA ALA A 120 3.09 6.85 -12.22
C ALA A 120 3.88 6.56 -13.51
N ASP A 121 4.05 5.29 -13.87
CA ASP A 121 4.71 4.85 -15.09
C ASP A 121 3.94 5.31 -16.33
N ARG A 122 2.62 5.14 -16.33
CA ARG A 122 1.77 5.62 -17.45
C ARG A 122 1.85 7.13 -17.61
N LEU A 123 1.76 7.88 -16.51
CA LEU A 123 1.87 9.33 -16.52
C LEU A 123 3.23 9.80 -17.04
N THR A 124 4.29 9.09 -16.68
CA THR A 124 5.65 9.38 -17.16
C THR A 124 5.79 9.07 -18.65
N ALA A 125 5.29 7.92 -19.09
CA ALA A 125 5.31 7.52 -20.49
C ALA A 125 4.56 8.53 -21.39
N GLU A 126 3.39 9.01 -20.97
CA GLU A 126 2.64 10.04 -21.72
C GLU A 126 3.39 11.37 -21.82
N ARG A 127 4.06 11.79 -20.74
CA ARG A 127 4.87 13.02 -20.73
C ARG A 127 6.08 12.92 -21.64
N GLU A 128 6.78 11.80 -21.62
CA GLU A 128 7.95 11.58 -22.48
C GLU A 128 7.54 11.44 -23.96
N ALA A 129 6.44 10.75 -24.25
CA ALA A 129 5.88 10.70 -25.60
C ALA A 129 5.54 12.10 -26.12
N ALA A 130 4.91 12.95 -25.30
CA ALA A 130 4.58 14.33 -25.68
C ALA A 130 5.80 15.25 -25.85
N ARG A 131 6.99 14.86 -25.38
CA ARG A 131 8.25 15.58 -25.58
C ARG A 131 9.02 15.12 -26.82
N ALA A 132 8.77 13.89 -27.26
CA ALA A 132 9.44 13.27 -28.39
C ALA A 132 8.82 13.64 -29.76
N PHE A 133 7.63 14.23 -29.74
CA PHE A 133 6.88 14.71 -30.91
C PHE A 133 6.55 16.20 -30.78
#